data_AF-A0A7X8WLP2-F1
#
_entry.id   AF-A0A7X8WLP2-F1
#
_cell.length_a   1.000
_cell.length_b   1.000
_cell.length_c   1.000
_cell.angle_alpha   90.00
_cell.angle_beta   90.00
_cell.angle_gamma   90.00
#
_symmetry.space_group_name_H-M   'P 1'
#
loop_
_entity.id
_entity.type
_entity.pdbx_description
1 polymer ?
#
loop_
_entity_poly.entity_id
_entity_poly.type
_entity_poly.pdbx_seq_one_letter_code
_entity_poly.pdbx_strand_id
1 'polypeptide(L)'
;MIVNIYKNVRDTKGATANLFSILTTDKWRHLSDKVRTEKDKAKRDKLKLQLPAFTPSGTFKTRNKKGLIKHSGYMCIDIDADDNPGISDWQAVVFELGKLPQVAFAGLSVSGNGVFALIPILH
;
A
#
# COMPACT_ATOMS: atom_id res chain seq x y z
N MET A 1 10.52 2.68 -11.53
CA MET A 1 9.14 3.01 -11.96
C MET A 1 8.66 4.25 -11.20
N ILE A 2 7.95 5.16 -11.85
CA ILE A 2 7.44 6.40 -11.21
C ILE A 2 5.94 6.27 -10.97
N VAL A 3 5.49 6.65 -9.77
CA VAL A 3 4.08 6.68 -9.34
C VAL A 3 3.78 7.97 -8.59
N ASN A 4 2.50 8.26 -8.33
CA ASN A 4 2.15 9.32 -7.39
C ASN A 4 2.17 8.85 -5.94
N ILE A 5 2.73 9.68 -5.08
CA ILE A 5 2.60 9.65 -3.62
C ILE A 5 1.81 10.88 -3.16
N TYR A 6 0.99 10.71 -2.13
CA TYR A 6 0.08 11.69 -1.58
C TYR A 6 0.41 11.87 -0.10
N LYS A 7 0.30 13.09 0.41
CA LYS A 7 0.59 13.38 1.83
C LYS A 7 -0.30 12.58 2.78
N ASN A 8 -1.55 12.37 2.37
CA ASN A 8 -2.56 11.58 3.07
C ASN A 8 -3.75 11.31 2.15
N VAL A 9 -4.79 10.67 2.68
CA VAL A 9 -6.01 10.33 1.91
C VAL A 9 -6.77 11.56 1.40
N ARG A 10 -6.56 12.76 1.92
CA ARG A 10 -7.24 13.99 1.44
C ARG A 10 -6.47 14.71 0.33
N ASP A 11 -5.19 14.38 0.15
CA ASP A 11 -4.38 14.94 -0.94
C ASP A 11 -4.76 14.29 -2.28
N THR A 12 -5.16 15.12 -3.24
CA THR A 12 -5.64 14.70 -4.57
C THR A 12 -4.67 15.04 -5.69
N LYS A 13 -3.63 15.84 -5.41
CA LYS A 13 -2.62 16.27 -6.38
C LYS A 13 -1.39 15.37 -6.29
N GLY A 14 -0.90 15.13 -5.09
CA GLY A 14 0.28 14.32 -4.85
C GLY A 14 1.56 14.87 -5.49
N ALA A 15 2.62 14.10 -5.39
CA ALA A 15 3.91 14.30 -6.05
C ALA A 15 4.34 13.00 -6.73
N THR A 16 5.29 13.07 -7.67
CA THR A 16 5.87 11.87 -8.27
C THR A 16 7.00 11.33 -7.39
N ALA A 17 7.12 10.01 -7.32
CA ALA A 17 8.18 9.34 -6.58
C ALA A 17 8.51 7.97 -7.22
N ASN A 18 9.71 7.47 -6.94
CA ASN A 18 10.11 6.13 -7.35
C ASN A 18 9.40 5.07 -6.50
N LEU A 19 8.71 4.14 -7.14
CA LEU A 19 7.93 3.09 -6.47
C LEU A 19 8.80 2.23 -5.54
N PHE A 20 9.98 1.79 -5.97
CA PHE A 20 10.88 1.00 -5.14
C PHE A 20 11.29 1.78 -3.88
N SER A 21 11.65 3.06 -4.03
CA SER A 21 11.97 3.92 -2.88
C SER A 21 10.80 4.08 -1.90
N ILE A 22 9.55 4.10 -2.38
CA ILE A 22 8.36 4.12 -1.50
C ILE A 22 8.24 2.80 -0.73
N LEU A 23 8.46 1.67 -1.39
CA LEU A 23 8.28 0.34 -0.82
C LEU A 23 9.36 -0.04 0.20
N THR A 24 10.58 0.49 0.05
CA THR A 24 11.74 0.08 0.87
C THR A 24 12.20 1.13 1.89
N THR A 25 11.54 2.30 1.95
CA THR A 25 11.90 3.34 2.93
C THR A 25 11.34 3.03 4.32
N ASP A 26 12.11 3.37 5.35
CA ASP A 26 11.72 3.30 6.76
C ASP A 26 11.21 4.64 7.33
N LYS A 27 11.18 5.69 6.50
CA LYS A 27 10.82 7.07 6.89
C LYS A 27 9.52 7.15 7.72
N TRP A 28 8.55 6.29 7.41
CA TRP A 28 7.22 6.27 8.02
C TRP A 28 7.00 5.11 8.98
N ARG A 29 8.06 4.37 9.33
CA ARG A 29 7.98 3.25 10.26
C ARG A 29 7.37 3.65 11.61
N HIS A 30 7.83 4.78 12.18
CA HIS A 30 7.30 5.29 13.44
C HIS A 30 5.79 5.60 13.41
N LEU A 31 5.21 5.98 12.26
CA LEU A 31 3.76 6.16 12.11
C LEU A 31 3.04 4.82 12.02
N SER A 32 3.63 3.85 11.32
CA SER A 32 3.11 2.49 11.21
C SER A 32 3.12 1.78 12.56
N ASP A 33 4.18 1.94 13.35
CA ASP A 33 4.29 1.38 14.70
C ASP A 33 3.20 1.94 15.62
N LYS A 34 2.95 3.27 15.58
CA LYS A 34 1.84 3.90 16.30
C LYS A 34 0.48 3.28 15.94
N VAL A 35 0.24 3.03 14.64
CA VAL A 35 -1.00 2.37 14.18
C VAL A 35 -1.10 0.95 14.72
N ARG A 36 0.00 0.19 14.74
CA ARG A 36 0.04 -1.21 15.20
C ARG A 36 -0.15 -1.34 16.71
N THR A 37 0.33 -0.37 17.50
CA THR A 37 0.20 -0.39 18.97
C THR A 37 -1.14 0.16 19.47
N GLU A 38 -1.88 0.90 18.64
CA GLU A 38 -3.18 1.49 19.03
C GLU A 38 -4.30 0.43 19.00
N LYS A 39 -4.91 0.23 20.17
CA LYS A 39 -5.98 -0.76 20.38
C LYS A 39 -7.36 -0.20 20.05
N ASP A 40 -7.56 1.10 20.26
CA ASP A 40 -8.82 1.76 19.95
C ASP A 40 -8.98 1.92 18.43
N LYS A 41 -10.02 1.31 17.86
CA LYS A 41 -10.26 1.34 16.41
C LYS A 41 -10.40 2.76 15.88
N ALA A 42 -11.13 3.64 16.57
CA ALA A 42 -11.38 5.00 16.10
C ALA A 42 -10.09 5.84 16.10
N LYS A 43 -9.23 5.69 17.12
CA LYS A 43 -7.91 6.33 17.16
C LYS A 43 -6.99 5.76 16.09
N ARG A 44 -6.97 4.44 15.92
CA ARG A 44 -6.18 3.76 14.89
C ARG A 44 -6.55 4.22 13.49
N ASP A 45 -7.84 4.35 13.20
CA ASP A 45 -8.34 4.84 11.92
C ASP A 45 -7.94 6.31 11.70
N LYS A 46 -8.01 7.16 12.73
CA LYS A 46 -7.50 8.55 12.65
C LYS A 46 -6.00 8.63 12.38
N LEU A 47 -5.21 7.74 12.98
CA LEU A 47 -3.77 7.65 12.71
C LEU A 47 -3.51 7.22 11.27
N LYS A 48 -4.22 6.21 10.76
CA LYS A 48 -4.14 5.76 9.36
C LYS A 48 -4.35 6.90 8.36
N LEU A 49 -5.30 7.80 8.63
CA LEU A 49 -5.58 8.97 7.78
C LEU A 49 -4.40 9.95 7.68
N GLN A 50 -3.38 9.88 8.54
CA GLN A 50 -2.21 10.76 8.50
C GLN A 50 -1.04 10.16 7.71
N LEU A 51 -1.06 8.87 7.38
CA LEU A 51 0.00 8.25 6.61
C LEU A 51 -0.09 8.67 5.14
N PRO A 52 1.06 8.76 4.46
CA PRO A 52 1.08 8.94 3.03
C PRO A 52 0.45 7.73 2.33
N ALA A 53 -0.20 8.00 1.21
CA ALA A 53 -0.76 6.98 0.32
C ALA A 53 -0.07 7.10 -1.04
N PHE A 54 -0.08 6.04 -1.84
CA PHE A 54 0.45 6.08 -3.20
C PHE A 54 -0.43 5.27 -4.14
N THR A 55 -0.29 5.49 -5.44
CA THR A 55 -1.02 4.76 -6.48
C THR A 55 -0.08 3.81 -7.22
N PRO A 56 0.02 2.53 -6.82
CA PRO A 56 0.95 1.59 -7.45
C PRO A 56 0.79 1.52 -8.96
N SER A 57 -0.42 1.69 -9.47
CA SER A 57 -0.78 1.60 -10.90
C SER A 57 -0.24 2.74 -11.77
N GLY A 58 0.37 3.80 -11.23
CA GLY A 58 0.99 4.81 -12.08
C GLY A 58 0.90 6.25 -11.60
N THR A 59 1.01 7.15 -12.58
CA THR A 59 0.92 8.59 -12.38
C THR A 59 -0.43 9.14 -12.84
N PHE A 60 -0.89 10.20 -12.16
CA PHE A 60 -2.21 10.76 -12.24
C PHE A 60 -2.16 12.29 -12.19
N LYS A 61 -2.99 12.95 -13.00
CA LYS A 61 -3.22 14.40 -12.94
C LYS A 61 -4.00 14.79 -11.68
N THR A 62 -4.98 13.97 -11.35
CA THR A 62 -5.80 14.02 -10.13
C THR A 62 -6.07 12.58 -9.73
N ARG A 63 -6.09 12.28 -8.42
CA ARG A 63 -6.30 10.92 -7.89
C ARG A 63 -7.72 10.37 -8.13
N ASN A 64 -8.03 10.02 -9.38
CA ASN A 64 -9.27 9.38 -9.80
C ASN A 64 -9.07 8.58 -11.12
N LYS A 65 -10.06 7.77 -11.51
CA LYS A 65 -10.00 6.89 -12.68
C LYS A 65 -9.70 7.64 -14.00
N LYS A 66 -10.32 8.80 -14.22
CA LYS A 66 -10.12 9.62 -15.43
C LYS A 66 -8.79 10.40 -15.42
N GLY A 67 -8.10 10.41 -14.27
CA GLY A 67 -6.89 11.17 -14.06
C GLY A 67 -5.61 10.43 -14.42
N LEU A 68 -5.67 9.17 -14.83
CA LEU A 68 -4.48 8.38 -15.18
C LEU A 68 -3.72 9.04 -16.34
N ILE A 69 -2.43 9.30 -16.15
CA ILE A 69 -1.52 9.82 -17.18
C ILE A 69 -0.71 8.68 -17.79
N LYS A 70 -0.08 7.86 -16.93
CA LYS A 70 0.76 6.75 -17.36
C LYS A 70 0.64 5.60 -16.38
N HIS A 71 0.32 4.42 -16.91
CA HIS A 71 0.30 3.19 -16.11
C HIS A 71 1.73 2.77 -15.75
N SER A 72 1.92 2.25 -14.54
CA SER A 72 3.22 1.78 -14.05
C SER A 72 3.60 0.38 -14.54
N GLY A 73 2.66 -0.34 -15.16
CA GLY A 73 2.81 -1.76 -15.47
C GLY A 73 2.61 -2.67 -14.25
N TYR A 74 2.09 -2.15 -13.13
CA TYR A 74 1.75 -2.95 -11.95
C TYR A 74 0.28 -2.82 -11.58
N MET A 75 -0.35 -3.93 -11.25
CA MET A 75 -1.59 -3.96 -10.48
C MET A 75 -1.29 -4.17 -9.00
N CYS A 76 -2.15 -3.64 -8.14
CA CYS A 76 -2.10 -3.86 -6.70
C CYS A 76 -3.26 -4.75 -6.28
N ILE A 77 -2.97 -5.76 -5.47
CA ILE A 77 -3.95 -6.56 -4.75
C ILE A 77 -3.89 -6.13 -3.29
N ASP A 78 -5.06 -5.94 -2.68
CA ASP A 78 -5.21 -5.68 -1.25
C ASP A 78 -6.00 -6.84 -0.64
N ILE A 79 -5.47 -7.43 0.43
CA ILE A 79 -6.05 -8.55 1.16
C ILE A 79 -6.19 -8.11 2.61
N ASP A 80 -7.40 -7.77 3.03
CA ASP A 80 -7.66 -7.31 4.39
C ASP A 80 -8.18 -8.42 5.32
N ALA A 81 -8.11 -8.14 6.61
CA ALA A 81 -8.50 -9.10 7.64
C ALA A 81 -10.01 -9.21 7.88
N ASP A 82 -10.79 -8.19 7.53
CA ASP A 82 -12.24 -8.21 7.75
C ASP A 82 -12.89 -9.24 6.80
N ASP A 83 -12.37 -9.35 5.57
CA ASP A 83 -12.76 -10.36 4.60
C ASP A 83 -12.16 -11.76 4.87
N ASN A 84 -11.11 -11.84 5.69
CA ASN A 84 -10.34 -13.08 5.93
C ASN A 84 -10.15 -13.39 7.43
N PRO A 85 -11.24 -13.59 8.20
CA PRO A 85 -11.18 -13.73 9.66
C PRO A 85 -10.43 -14.98 10.15
N GLY A 86 -10.21 -15.97 9.27
CA GLY A 86 -9.45 -17.18 9.59
C GLY A 86 -7.93 -17.01 9.54
N ILE A 87 -7.41 -15.88 9.04
CA ILE A 87 -5.97 -15.64 8.93
C ILE A 87 -5.45 -14.99 10.22
N SER A 88 -4.60 -15.72 10.93
CA SER A 88 -3.92 -15.24 12.15
C SER A 88 -2.47 -14.82 11.91
N ASP A 89 -1.78 -15.42 10.93
CA ASP A 89 -0.39 -15.11 10.58
C ASP A 89 -0.29 -14.45 9.19
N TRP A 90 -0.35 -13.12 9.18
CA TRP A 90 -0.22 -12.33 7.95
C TRP A 90 1.21 -12.33 7.39
N GLN A 91 2.22 -12.59 8.21
CA GLN A 91 3.61 -12.66 7.75
C GLN A 91 3.83 -13.93 6.91
N ALA A 92 3.21 -15.05 7.31
CA ALA A 92 3.17 -16.25 6.49
C ALA A 92 2.51 -16.01 5.14
N VAL A 93 1.41 -15.23 5.09
CA VAL A 93 0.77 -14.85 3.82
C VAL A 93 1.72 -14.06 2.90
N VAL A 94 2.47 -13.09 3.45
CA VAL A 94 3.51 -12.38 2.68
C VAL A 94 4.54 -13.36 2.11
N PHE A 95 5.00 -14.31 2.92
CA PHE A 95 5.99 -15.30 2.49
C PHE A 95 5.46 -16.21 1.38
N GLU A 96 4.24 -16.73 1.50
CA GLU A 96 3.63 -17.57 0.46
C GLU A 96 3.39 -16.80 -0.85
N LEU A 97 2.91 -15.55 -0.77
CA LEU A 97 2.76 -14.69 -1.95
C LEU A 97 4.10 -14.42 -2.63
N GLY A 98 5.17 -14.23 -1.85
CA GLY A 98 6.53 -14.01 -2.36
C GLY A 98 7.12 -15.20 -3.14
N LYS A 99 6.56 -16.41 -3.01
CA LYS A 99 6.97 -17.57 -3.80
C LYS A 99 6.37 -17.59 -5.20
N LEU A 100 5.30 -16.83 -5.43
CA LEU A 100 4.61 -16.81 -6.71
C LEU A 100 5.44 -16.00 -7.72
N PRO A 101 5.80 -16.57 -8.88
CA PRO A 101 6.61 -15.86 -9.88
C PRO A 101 5.89 -14.64 -10.48
N GLN A 102 4.58 -14.55 -10.32
CA GLN A 102 3.75 -13.42 -10.73
C GLN A 102 3.76 -12.27 -9.72
N VAL A 103 4.28 -12.45 -8.51
CA VAL A 103 4.32 -11.39 -7.49
C VAL A 103 5.69 -10.74 -7.49
N ALA A 104 5.73 -9.45 -7.81
CA ALA A 104 6.98 -8.67 -7.77
C ALA A 104 7.28 -8.12 -6.37
N PHE A 105 6.24 -7.92 -5.56
CA PHE A 105 6.37 -7.42 -4.19
C PHE A 105 5.16 -7.88 -3.37
N ALA A 106 5.37 -8.24 -2.11
CA ALA A 106 4.33 -8.40 -1.12
C ALA A 106 4.77 -7.78 0.21
N GLY A 107 3.84 -7.17 0.93
CA GLY A 107 4.13 -6.54 2.22
C GLY A 107 2.89 -6.41 3.09
N LEU A 108 3.11 -6.39 4.40
CA LEU A 108 2.04 -6.15 5.35
C LEU A 108 1.40 -4.78 5.13
N SER A 109 0.09 -4.72 5.34
CA SER A 109 -0.64 -3.47 5.50
C SER A 109 -0.08 -2.64 6.67
N VAL A 110 -0.41 -1.36 6.73
CA VAL A 110 0.07 -0.45 7.79
C VAL A 110 -0.26 -0.99 9.18
N SER A 111 -1.45 -1.57 9.37
CA SER A 111 -1.88 -2.16 10.65
C SER A 111 -1.27 -3.52 10.95
N GLY A 112 -0.61 -4.18 9.99
CA GLY A 112 -0.10 -5.55 10.15
C GLY A 112 -1.17 -6.65 10.03
N ASN A 113 -2.44 -6.28 9.87
CA ASN A 113 -3.59 -7.20 9.79
C ASN A 113 -4.15 -7.22 8.36
N GLY A 114 -3.31 -7.63 7.42
CA GLY A 114 -3.62 -7.60 5.99
C GLY A 114 -2.34 -7.48 5.18
N VAL A 115 -2.41 -7.75 3.88
CA VAL A 115 -1.28 -7.77 2.95
C VAL A 115 -1.67 -7.05 1.68
N PHE A 116 -0.74 -6.31 1.11
CA PHE A 116 -0.84 -5.87 -0.28
C PHE A 116 0.27 -6.51 -1.11
N ALA A 117 -0.03 -6.78 -2.36
CA ALA A 117 0.91 -7.35 -3.31
C ALA A 117 0.87 -6.59 -4.64
N LEU A 118 2.02 -6.51 -5.31
CA LEU A 118 2.17 -5.92 -6.63
C LEU A 118 2.46 -7.01 -7.65
N ILE A 119 1.64 -7.05 -8.69
CA ILE A 119 1.77 -7.99 -9.80
C ILE A 119 2.12 -7.18 -11.04
N PRO A 120 3.22 -7.48 -11.75
CA PRO A 120 3.51 -6.87 -13.02
C PRO A 120 2.47 -7.37 -14.04
N ILE A 121 1.88 -6.43 -14.77
CA ILE A 121 1.01 -6.75 -15.90
C ILE A 121 1.80 -6.48 -17.19
N LEU A 122 1.97 -7.52 -17.99
CA LEU A 122 2.54 -7.40 -19.32
C LEU A 122 1.59 -6.56 -20.19
N HIS A 123 2.13 -5.56 -20.83
CA HIS A 123 1.51 -4.88 -21.97
C HIS A 123 2.03 -5.50 -23.25
#